data_AF-A0A0R2WTL2-F1
#
_entry.id   AF-A0A0R2WTL2-F1
#
_cell.length_a   1.000
_cell.length_b   1.000
_cell.length_c   1.000
_cell.angle_alpha   90.00
_cell.angle_beta   90.00
_cell.angle_gamma   90.00
#
_symmetry.space_group_name_H-M   'P 1'
#
loop_
_entity.id
_entity.type
_entity.pdbx_description
1 polymer ?
#
loop_
_entity_poly.entity_id
_entity_poly.type
_entity_poly.pdbx_seq_one_letter_code
_entity_poly.pdbx_strand_id
1 'polypeptide(L)'
;MEEQPHSTLNQLDSTDQSGPLGSLNSLGQRRAQAGLRNLFVADALAMPVHWYYNPMDIERQFPGGISQFEAAPEFHPSSIMSLHSTSQGGRSSAARGNRHGKPRKIVGEVILKGREKFWGVANTHYHHGMQAGSNTLNAHCTRALLRTLAVRQGNYDRDAFLDAYIELMTADPALHPDTYAESYHRGFFANLEAGNAPHRCAAVTHDTPSIGGLVSIAAIYLAGRLAGQSIDALQQQCVDHLYLTHPDEVLAGVCVHYTALLEALLTRDDSTSVRELLVTTSRLSANFRVAELAAKAKDDREVIGGLFSS
;
A
#
# COMPACT_ATOMS: atom_id res chain seq x y z
N MET A 1 18.09 10.05 67.45
CA MET A 1 17.93 10.21 66.00
C MET A 1 16.89 9.20 65.58
N GLU A 2 15.61 9.54 65.71
CA GLU A 2 14.82 10.26 64.67
C GLU A 2 14.76 9.41 63.39
N GLU A 3 13.63 9.09 62.78
CA GLU A 3 12.24 9.43 63.01
C GLU A 3 11.37 8.43 62.19
N GLN A 4 10.05 8.64 62.24
CA GLN A 4 8.95 7.72 61.94
C GLN A 4 8.71 7.27 60.47
N PRO A 5 7.80 6.27 60.27
CA PRO A 5 7.43 5.70 58.98
C PRO A 5 6.26 6.44 58.30
N HIS A 6 6.24 6.53 56.97
CA HIS A 6 5.06 6.99 56.23
C HIS A 6 4.76 6.14 54.99
N SER A 7 3.53 5.63 54.97
CA SER A 7 2.81 5.18 53.78
C SER A 7 2.49 6.37 52.87
N THR A 8 2.39 6.16 51.55
CA THR A 8 1.23 6.65 50.78
C THR A 8 1.15 6.01 49.40
N LEU A 9 -0.05 5.51 49.10
CA LEU A 9 -0.60 5.27 47.77
C LEU A 9 -0.64 6.55 46.92
N ASN A 10 -0.70 6.32 45.60
CA ASN A 10 -1.31 7.16 44.56
C ASN A 10 -0.68 8.55 44.29
N GLN A 11 0.05 8.64 43.18
CA GLN A 11 -0.20 9.70 42.21
C GLN A 11 -0.30 9.09 40.82
N LEU A 12 -1.56 8.92 40.39
CA LEU A 12 -1.97 8.82 39.01
C LEU A 12 -1.49 10.09 38.31
N ASP A 13 -0.50 9.94 37.44
CA ASP A 13 0.00 11.07 36.66
C ASP A 13 -1.05 11.46 35.62
N SER A 14 -1.39 12.74 35.63
CA SER A 14 -2.52 13.36 34.98
C SER A 14 -2.44 13.26 33.45
N THR A 15 -3.47 12.69 32.82
CA THR A 15 -3.72 12.89 31.40
C THR A 15 -4.25 14.30 31.18
N ASP A 16 -3.35 15.24 30.92
CA ASP A 16 -3.72 16.51 30.31
C ASP A 16 -4.21 16.25 28.88
N GLN A 17 -5.53 16.18 28.73
CA GLN A 17 -6.23 16.03 27.45
C GLN A 17 -6.63 17.40 26.86
N SER A 18 -5.74 18.39 26.89
CA SER A 18 -6.01 19.69 26.27
C SER A 18 -4.99 20.06 25.19
N GLY A 19 -4.73 19.10 24.29
CA GLY A 19 -4.19 19.44 22.97
C GLY A 19 -5.19 20.33 22.21
N PRO A 20 -4.73 21.23 21.31
CA PRO A 20 -5.63 22.04 20.50
C PRO A 20 -6.64 21.15 19.77
N LEU A 21 -7.90 21.60 19.70
CA LEU A 21 -9.00 20.93 18.98
C LEU A 21 -8.50 20.47 17.61
N GLY A 22 -8.42 19.15 17.41
CA GLY A 22 -7.92 18.52 16.16
C GLY A 22 -6.57 17.79 16.28
N SER A 23 -5.82 17.95 17.37
CA SER A 23 -4.58 17.20 17.62
C SER A 23 -4.83 15.80 18.18
N LEU A 24 -4.03 14.82 17.75
CA LEU A 24 -4.08 13.46 18.31
C LEU A 24 -3.56 13.46 19.76
N ASN A 25 -4.28 12.79 20.65
CA ASN A 25 -3.77 12.49 22.00
C ASN A 25 -2.57 11.53 21.94
N SER A 26 -1.89 11.33 23.08
CA SER A 26 -0.66 10.51 23.13
C SER A 26 -0.84 9.08 22.62
N LEU A 27 -2.02 8.47 22.84
CA LEU A 27 -2.33 7.14 22.33
C LEU A 27 -2.55 7.14 20.81
N GLY A 28 -3.28 8.12 20.28
CA GLY A 28 -3.49 8.32 18.85
C GLY A 28 -2.17 8.54 18.11
N GLN A 29 -1.26 9.32 18.68
CA GLN A 29 0.09 9.52 18.13
C GLN A 29 0.86 8.20 18.07
N ARG A 30 0.84 7.40 19.15
CA ARG A 30 1.48 6.07 19.16
C ARG A 30 0.86 5.12 18.13
N ARG A 31 -0.46 5.14 17.96
CA ARG A 31 -1.17 4.35 16.94
C ARG A 31 -0.76 4.77 15.52
N ALA A 32 -0.69 6.07 15.24
CA ALA A 32 -0.26 6.58 13.93
C ALA A 32 1.20 6.18 13.62
N GLN A 33 2.12 6.35 14.58
CA GLN A 33 3.51 5.94 14.43
C GLN A 33 3.64 4.42 14.23
N ALA A 34 2.89 3.63 14.99
CA ALA A 34 2.85 2.18 14.82
C ALA A 34 2.29 1.78 13.45
N GLY A 35 1.22 2.42 12.97
CA GLY A 35 0.65 2.18 11.65
C GLY A 35 1.66 2.46 10.51
N LEU A 36 2.37 3.58 10.58
CA LEU A 36 3.42 3.93 9.61
C LEU A 36 4.57 2.89 9.58
N ARG A 37 4.99 2.39 10.74
CA ARG A 37 6.04 1.34 10.83
C ARG A 37 5.53 -0.01 10.35
N ASN A 38 4.33 -0.38 10.78
CA ASN A 38 3.73 -1.68 10.48
C ASN A 38 3.38 -1.83 9.01
N LEU A 39 3.16 -0.74 8.27
CA LEU A 39 3.04 -0.78 6.80
C LEU A 39 4.24 -1.49 6.16
N PHE A 40 5.46 -1.13 6.55
CA PHE A 40 6.68 -1.74 5.99
C PHE A 40 6.91 -3.17 6.48
N VAL A 41 6.56 -3.46 7.73
CA VAL A 41 6.64 -4.81 8.28
C VAL A 41 5.65 -5.74 7.56
N ALA A 42 4.41 -5.30 7.40
CA ALA A 42 3.36 -6.08 6.74
C ALA A 42 3.68 -6.32 5.26
N ASP A 43 4.17 -5.31 4.55
CA ASP A 43 4.59 -5.44 3.15
C ASP A 43 5.72 -6.47 2.99
N ALA A 44 6.77 -6.40 3.82
CA ALA A 44 7.86 -7.37 3.79
C ALA A 44 7.43 -8.79 4.19
N LEU A 45 6.48 -8.91 5.13
CA LEU A 45 5.91 -10.19 5.55
C LEU A 45 5.05 -10.82 4.46
N ALA A 46 4.28 -10.02 3.71
CA ALA A 46 3.38 -10.50 2.67
C ALA A 46 4.09 -10.78 1.32
N MET A 47 5.22 -10.13 1.07
CA MET A 47 5.98 -10.23 -0.18
C MET A 47 6.21 -11.67 -0.70
N PRO A 48 6.59 -12.67 0.13
CA PRO A 48 6.90 -14.03 -0.33
C PRO A 48 5.71 -14.83 -0.86
N VAL A 49 4.49 -14.37 -0.57
CA VAL A 49 3.22 -15.03 -0.97
C VAL A 49 2.37 -14.15 -1.89
N HIS A 50 2.93 -13.05 -2.37
CA HIS A 50 2.21 -12.14 -3.27
C HIS A 50 1.88 -12.85 -4.59
N TRP A 51 0.64 -12.65 -5.09
CA TRP A 51 0.08 -13.26 -6.31
C TRP A 51 -0.18 -14.76 -6.28
N TYR A 52 -0.19 -15.40 -5.11
CA TYR A 52 -0.73 -16.74 -4.97
C TYR A 52 -2.26 -16.70 -5.08
N TYR A 53 -2.80 -17.26 -6.16
CA TYR A 53 -4.24 -17.34 -6.38
C TYR A 53 -4.90 -18.47 -5.60
N ASN A 54 -4.15 -19.50 -5.22
CA ASN A 54 -4.65 -20.62 -4.44
C ASN A 54 -3.97 -20.65 -3.06
N PRO A 55 -4.72 -20.47 -1.95
CA PRO A 55 -4.15 -20.57 -0.60
C PRO A 55 -3.45 -21.90 -0.31
N MET A 56 -3.85 -22.99 -0.98
CA MET A 56 -3.16 -24.28 -0.82
C MET A 56 -1.75 -24.30 -1.42
N ASP A 57 -1.47 -23.44 -2.40
CA ASP A 57 -0.13 -23.29 -2.94
C ASP A 57 0.78 -22.54 -1.96
N ILE A 58 0.23 -21.62 -1.17
CA ILE A 58 0.95 -21.00 -0.04
C ILE A 58 1.30 -22.07 0.98
N GLU A 59 0.33 -22.88 1.41
CA GLU A 59 0.56 -23.95 2.41
C GLU A 59 1.61 -24.99 1.94
N ARG A 60 1.64 -25.31 0.64
CA ARG A 60 2.65 -26.22 0.07
C ARG A 60 4.05 -25.60 0.07
N GLN A 61 4.15 -24.31 -0.26
CA GLN A 61 5.43 -23.61 -0.34
C GLN A 61 5.95 -23.23 1.05
N PHE A 62 5.04 -22.90 1.96
CA PHE A 62 5.27 -22.43 3.33
C PHE A 62 4.33 -23.21 4.27
N PRO A 63 4.72 -24.43 4.70
CA PRO A 63 3.90 -25.23 5.62
C PRO A 63 3.61 -24.48 6.93
N GLY A 64 2.32 -24.33 7.27
CA GLY A 64 1.86 -23.52 8.40
C GLY A 64 1.73 -22.02 8.10
N GLY A 65 1.92 -21.60 6.85
CA GLY A 65 1.86 -20.22 6.41
C GLY A 65 3.10 -19.40 6.73
N ILE A 66 3.02 -18.08 6.48
CA ILE A 66 4.11 -17.14 6.76
C ILE A 66 4.02 -16.67 8.21
N SER A 67 5.07 -16.96 8.99
CA SER A 67 5.21 -16.53 10.39
C SER A 67 6.45 -15.68 10.67
N GLN A 68 7.31 -15.52 9.66
CA GLN A 68 8.53 -14.73 9.71
C GLN A 68 8.82 -14.11 8.35
N PHE A 69 9.82 -13.23 8.27
CA PHE A 69 10.27 -12.73 6.98
C PHE A 69 10.96 -13.84 6.18
N GLU A 70 10.51 -14.04 4.94
CA GLU A 70 11.06 -15.01 4.02
C GLU A 70 11.55 -14.33 2.75
N ALA A 71 12.50 -14.96 2.05
CA ALA A 71 12.88 -14.52 0.70
C ALA A 71 11.77 -14.86 -0.31
N ALA A 72 11.74 -14.16 -1.44
CA ALA A 72 10.87 -14.54 -2.54
C ALA A 72 11.28 -15.93 -3.08
N PRO A 73 10.38 -16.91 -3.16
CA PRO A 73 10.66 -18.18 -3.81
C PRO A 73 11.13 -17.98 -5.24
N GLU A 74 12.02 -18.82 -5.75
CA GLU A 74 12.39 -18.76 -7.17
C GLU A 74 11.21 -19.15 -8.08
N PHE A 75 10.49 -20.20 -7.67
CA PHE A 75 9.34 -20.75 -8.36
C PHE A 75 8.02 -20.23 -7.78
N HIS A 76 7.11 -19.80 -8.65
CA HIS A 76 5.75 -19.38 -8.30
C HIS A 76 4.73 -20.16 -9.15
N PRO A 77 3.84 -20.97 -8.54
CA PRO A 77 3.00 -21.95 -9.25
C PRO A 77 2.00 -21.33 -10.22
N SER A 78 1.52 -20.12 -9.93
CA SER A 78 0.46 -19.44 -10.69
C SER A 78 0.90 -18.12 -11.32
N SER A 79 2.20 -17.95 -11.59
CA SER A 79 2.70 -16.68 -12.14
C SER A 79 2.15 -16.43 -13.54
N ILE A 80 1.43 -15.32 -13.71
CA ILE A 80 0.94 -14.82 -15.00
C ILE A 80 1.81 -13.67 -15.52
N MET A 81 3.00 -13.46 -14.94
CA MET A 81 3.90 -12.37 -15.31
C MET A 81 4.28 -12.41 -16.81
N SER A 82 4.26 -13.59 -17.44
CA SER A 82 4.45 -13.74 -18.88
C SER A 82 3.35 -13.10 -19.74
N LEU A 83 2.16 -12.86 -19.18
CA LEU A 83 1.04 -12.20 -19.85
C LEU A 83 1.11 -10.66 -19.72
N HIS A 84 1.98 -10.13 -18.85
CA HIS A 84 2.03 -8.71 -18.57
C HIS A 84 2.81 -7.95 -19.66
N SER A 85 2.28 -6.79 -20.07
CA SER A 85 2.98 -5.93 -21.03
C SER A 85 4.24 -5.29 -20.44
N THR A 86 5.36 -5.34 -21.15
CA THR A 86 6.59 -4.63 -20.76
C THR A 86 6.64 -3.19 -21.29
N SER A 87 5.65 -2.76 -22.07
CA SER A 87 5.62 -1.46 -22.75
C SER A 87 4.50 -0.52 -22.29
N GLN A 88 3.52 -1.00 -21.52
CA GLN A 88 2.38 -0.23 -21.02
C GLN A 88 1.67 -0.97 -19.87
N GLY A 89 0.66 -0.35 -19.25
CA GLY A 89 -0.21 -1.01 -18.27
C GLY A 89 -1.01 -2.19 -18.88
N GLY A 90 -1.44 -3.12 -18.02
CA GLY A 90 -2.24 -4.29 -18.38
C GLY A 90 -1.44 -5.43 -19.02
N ARG A 91 -2.17 -6.30 -19.73
CA ARG A 91 -1.64 -7.48 -20.44
C ARG A 91 -1.14 -7.14 -21.84
N SER A 92 -0.28 -7.98 -22.39
CA SER A 92 0.15 -7.87 -23.79
C SER A 92 -1.02 -8.19 -24.73
N SER A 93 -1.69 -7.17 -25.26
CA SER A 93 -2.43 -7.28 -26.52
C SER A 93 -1.47 -6.96 -27.66
N ALA A 94 -1.64 -7.60 -28.82
CA ALA A 94 -0.89 -7.25 -30.02
C ALA A 94 -1.22 -5.79 -30.39
N ALA A 95 -0.42 -4.83 -29.91
CA ALA A 95 -0.61 -3.43 -30.16
C ALA A 95 -0.35 -3.15 -31.66
N ARG A 96 -1.42 -3.22 -32.46
CA ARG A 96 -1.46 -2.65 -33.81
C ARG A 96 -1.54 -1.13 -33.68
N GLY A 97 -0.38 -0.49 -33.57
CA GLY A 97 -0.24 0.95 -33.58
C GLY A 97 0.98 1.35 -34.40
N ASN A 98 0.75 1.95 -35.55
CA ASN A 98 1.77 2.47 -36.44
C ASN A 98 2.44 3.68 -35.78
N ARG A 99 3.48 3.47 -34.97
CA ARG A 99 4.35 4.53 -34.47
C ARG A 99 5.72 4.39 -35.14
N HIS A 100 6.18 5.46 -35.79
CA HIS A 100 7.53 5.54 -36.33
C HIS A 100 8.53 5.56 -35.18
N GLY A 101 9.46 4.60 -35.16
CA GLY A 101 10.43 4.37 -34.09
C GLY A 101 9.97 3.30 -33.09
N LYS A 102 10.90 2.44 -32.67
CA LYS A 102 10.61 1.40 -31.66
C LYS A 102 10.41 2.10 -30.31
N PRO A 103 9.20 2.10 -29.72
CA PRO A 103 9.00 2.73 -28.42
C PRO A 103 9.90 2.04 -27.38
N ARG A 104 10.52 2.82 -26.51
CA ARG A 104 11.34 2.30 -25.40
C ARG A 104 10.51 1.34 -24.56
N LYS A 105 11.13 0.27 -24.08
CA LYS A 105 10.47 -0.66 -23.16
C LYS A 105 10.33 0.01 -21.80
N ILE A 106 9.11 0.08 -21.27
CA ILE A 106 8.90 0.67 -19.94
C ILE A 106 9.64 -0.14 -18.89
N VAL A 107 9.46 -1.46 -18.88
CA VAL A 107 10.26 -2.36 -18.04
C VAL A 107 11.64 -2.59 -18.65
N GLY A 108 12.70 -2.38 -17.88
CA GLY A 108 14.09 -2.59 -18.26
C GLY A 108 14.78 -1.31 -18.76
N GLU A 109 14.12 -0.50 -19.60
CA GLU A 109 14.74 0.71 -20.16
C GLU A 109 14.28 2.01 -19.48
N VAL A 110 13.07 2.08 -18.90
CA VAL A 110 12.55 3.29 -18.23
C VAL A 110 12.48 3.10 -16.72
N ILE A 111 11.81 2.03 -16.28
CA ILE A 111 11.72 1.60 -14.89
C ILE A 111 12.28 0.18 -14.74
N LEU A 112 12.53 -0.27 -13.51
CA LEU A 112 13.06 -1.62 -13.24
C LEU A 112 14.34 -1.92 -14.06
N LYS A 113 15.31 -0.99 -14.08
CA LYS A 113 16.53 -1.08 -14.89
C LYS A 113 17.25 -2.42 -14.71
N GLY A 114 17.49 -3.13 -15.81
CA GLY A 114 18.20 -4.42 -15.82
C GLY A 114 17.42 -5.61 -15.25
N ARG A 115 16.11 -5.47 -15.00
CA ARG A 115 15.24 -6.52 -14.46
C ARG A 115 14.36 -7.20 -15.53
N GLU A 116 14.38 -6.72 -16.77
CA GLU A 116 13.56 -7.24 -17.87
C GLU A 116 13.79 -8.72 -18.17
N LYS A 117 14.98 -9.25 -17.86
CA LYS A 117 15.31 -10.67 -18.00
C LYS A 117 14.46 -11.61 -17.13
N PHE A 118 13.84 -11.09 -16.07
CA PHE A 118 12.94 -11.86 -15.21
C PHE A 118 11.49 -11.81 -15.71
N TRP A 119 11.17 -10.87 -16.60
CA TRP A 119 9.83 -10.75 -17.19
C TRP A 119 9.66 -11.71 -18.37
N GLY A 120 8.47 -12.25 -18.56
CA GLY A 120 8.21 -13.22 -19.64
C GLY A 120 8.58 -14.67 -19.31
N VAL A 121 9.17 -14.93 -18.15
CA VAL A 121 9.60 -16.27 -17.73
C VAL A 121 8.50 -16.96 -16.94
N ALA A 122 8.10 -18.15 -17.39
CA ALA A 122 7.07 -18.94 -16.73
C ALA A 122 7.48 -19.29 -15.29
N ASN A 123 6.50 -19.30 -14.38
CA ASN A 123 6.68 -19.65 -12.98
C ASN A 123 7.76 -18.88 -12.23
N THR A 124 8.21 -17.72 -12.73
CA THR A 124 9.08 -16.83 -11.97
C THR A 124 8.23 -16.02 -11.00
N HIS A 125 8.66 -15.98 -9.74
CA HIS A 125 8.04 -15.14 -8.73
C HIS A 125 8.14 -13.66 -9.10
N TYR A 126 7.09 -12.89 -8.86
CA TYR A 126 7.04 -11.46 -9.22
C TYR A 126 8.20 -10.68 -8.60
N HIS A 127 8.53 -11.00 -7.36
CA HIS A 127 9.61 -10.40 -6.56
C HIS A 127 10.95 -11.18 -6.62
N HIS A 128 11.26 -11.82 -7.75
CA HIS A 128 12.42 -12.69 -7.91
C HIS A 128 13.72 -12.12 -7.33
N GLY A 129 14.38 -12.90 -6.46
CA GLY A 129 15.67 -12.56 -5.86
C GLY A 129 15.59 -11.60 -4.66
N MET A 130 14.41 -11.11 -4.29
CA MET A 130 14.23 -10.32 -3.07
C MET A 130 14.49 -11.17 -1.83
N GLN A 131 15.26 -10.61 -0.89
CA GLN A 131 15.66 -11.28 0.34
C GLN A 131 14.60 -11.13 1.44
N ALA A 132 14.67 -11.97 2.47
CA ALA A 132 13.86 -11.86 3.67
C ALA A 132 13.90 -10.43 4.24
N GLY A 133 12.73 -9.85 4.47
CA GLY A 133 12.57 -8.50 5.04
C GLY A 133 12.64 -7.38 3.99
N SER A 134 12.77 -7.70 2.70
CA SER A 134 12.74 -6.69 1.64
C SER A 134 11.32 -6.17 1.40
N ASN A 135 11.20 -4.86 1.20
CA ASN A 135 9.93 -4.23 0.84
C ASN A 135 9.67 -4.30 -0.67
N THR A 136 8.41 -4.42 -1.05
CA THR A 136 7.95 -4.34 -2.45
C THR A 136 8.00 -2.90 -2.97
N LEU A 137 7.85 -2.74 -4.28
CA LEU A 137 7.90 -1.45 -4.96
C LEU A 137 6.91 -0.42 -4.39
N ASN A 138 5.69 -0.83 -4.00
CA ASN A 138 4.70 0.09 -3.42
C ASN A 138 5.15 0.68 -2.09
N ALA A 139 5.76 -0.14 -1.23
CA ALA A 139 6.33 0.34 0.02
C ALA A 139 7.56 1.23 -0.24
N HIS A 140 8.38 0.93 -1.24
CA HIS A 140 9.45 1.83 -1.68
C HIS A 140 8.92 3.20 -2.16
N CYS A 141 7.83 3.23 -2.93
CA CYS A 141 7.16 4.47 -3.34
C CYS A 141 6.59 5.22 -2.12
N THR A 142 5.96 4.51 -1.18
CA THR A 142 5.48 5.07 0.09
C THR A 142 6.62 5.67 0.92
N ARG A 143 7.80 5.05 0.92
CA ARG A 143 8.99 5.59 1.59
C ARG A 143 9.48 6.88 0.93
N ALA A 144 9.48 6.96 -0.40
CA ALA A 144 9.81 8.19 -1.11
C ALA A 144 8.83 9.32 -0.75
N LEU A 145 7.53 9.04 -0.73
CA LEU A 145 6.50 9.95 -0.26
C LEU A 145 6.69 10.38 1.20
N LEU A 146 7.00 9.47 2.12
CA LEU A 146 7.25 9.83 3.52
C LEU A 146 8.44 10.78 3.69
N ARG A 147 9.46 10.70 2.81
CA ARG A 147 10.57 11.66 2.82
C ARG A 147 10.11 13.05 2.38
N THR A 148 9.23 13.15 1.38
CA THR A 148 8.69 14.46 0.97
C THR A 148 7.83 15.07 2.08
N LEU A 149 7.00 14.26 2.74
CA LEU A 149 6.20 14.65 3.91
C LEU A 149 7.10 15.11 5.06
N ALA A 150 8.17 14.38 5.38
CA ALA A 150 9.09 14.74 6.46
C ALA A 150 9.75 16.11 6.22
N VAL A 151 10.23 16.38 5.01
CA VAL A 151 10.80 17.68 4.63
C VAL A 151 9.77 18.80 4.73
N ARG A 152 8.50 18.50 4.43
CA ARG A 152 7.38 19.45 4.44
C ARG A 152 6.60 19.47 5.76
N GLN A 153 7.17 18.93 6.84
CA GLN A 153 6.55 18.92 8.17
C GLN A 153 5.15 18.28 8.17
N GLY A 154 5.01 17.19 7.42
CA GLY A 154 3.78 16.41 7.28
C GLY A 154 2.76 17.00 6.30
N ASN A 155 3.03 18.13 5.64
CA ASN A 155 2.16 18.69 4.62
C ASN A 155 2.35 17.98 3.28
N TYR A 156 1.26 17.46 2.73
CA TYR A 156 1.27 16.78 1.44
C TYR A 156 1.41 17.78 0.30
N ASP A 157 2.21 17.40 -0.70
CA ASP A 157 2.48 18.18 -1.90
C ASP A 157 2.53 17.22 -3.09
N ARG A 158 1.59 17.41 -4.03
CA ARG A 158 1.42 16.57 -5.21
C ARG A 158 2.68 16.53 -6.06
N ASP A 159 3.26 17.69 -6.35
CA ASP A 159 4.36 17.80 -7.30
C ASP A 159 5.64 17.25 -6.68
N ALA A 160 5.85 17.49 -5.38
CA ALA A 160 6.94 16.87 -4.64
C ALA A 160 6.87 15.35 -4.64
N PHE A 161 5.68 14.78 -4.48
CA PHE A 161 5.48 13.34 -4.58
C PHE A 161 5.80 12.83 -5.99
N LEU A 162 5.27 13.48 -7.03
CA LEU A 162 5.48 13.07 -8.41
C LEU A 162 6.96 13.10 -8.79
N ASP A 163 7.69 14.14 -8.37
CA ASP A 163 9.14 14.25 -8.57
C ASP A 163 9.88 13.08 -7.88
N ALA A 164 9.59 12.83 -6.59
CA ALA A 164 10.23 11.75 -5.84
C ALA A 164 9.88 10.35 -6.38
N TYR A 165 8.66 10.17 -6.87
CA TYR A 165 8.19 8.92 -7.50
C TYR A 165 8.89 8.69 -8.83
N ILE A 166 9.01 9.72 -9.68
CA ILE A 166 9.74 9.64 -10.95
C ILE A 166 11.22 9.37 -10.71
N GLU A 167 11.85 10.08 -9.77
CA GLU A 167 13.25 9.86 -9.40
C GLU A 167 13.48 8.41 -8.96
N LEU A 168 12.68 7.90 -8.03
CA LEU A 168 12.80 6.52 -7.53
C LEU A 168 12.68 5.49 -8.65
N MET A 169 11.66 5.64 -9.50
CA MET A 169 11.30 4.63 -10.49
C MET A 169 12.23 4.61 -11.69
N THR A 170 12.85 5.74 -12.03
CA THR A 170 13.72 5.89 -13.21
C THR A 170 15.21 5.83 -12.91
N ALA A 171 15.58 5.76 -11.62
CA ALA A 171 16.97 5.72 -11.18
C ALA A 171 17.79 4.61 -11.83
N ASP A 172 19.03 4.96 -12.19
CA ASP A 172 20.03 4.07 -12.75
C ASP A 172 21.40 4.35 -12.07
N PRO A 173 21.93 3.43 -11.23
CA PRO A 173 21.38 2.12 -10.91
C PRO A 173 20.07 2.18 -10.10
N ALA A 174 19.27 1.10 -10.17
CA ALA A 174 17.98 1.01 -9.47
C ALA A 174 18.13 1.18 -7.94
N LEU A 175 17.21 1.95 -7.32
CA LEU A 175 17.20 2.26 -5.89
C LEU A 175 16.35 1.30 -5.03
N HIS A 176 15.83 0.24 -5.64
CA HIS A 176 15.05 -0.80 -4.98
C HIS A 176 15.39 -2.19 -5.60
N PRO A 177 15.23 -3.28 -4.84
CA PRO A 177 15.56 -4.62 -5.32
C PRO A 177 14.45 -5.25 -6.16
N ASP A 178 13.23 -4.72 -6.07
CA ASP A 178 12.04 -5.33 -6.68
C ASP A 178 12.17 -5.49 -8.20
N THR A 179 11.68 -6.63 -8.69
CA THR A 179 11.62 -7.01 -10.10
C THR A 179 10.23 -6.83 -10.70
N TYR A 180 9.22 -6.51 -9.89
CA TYR A 180 7.84 -6.34 -10.35
C TYR A 180 7.35 -4.90 -10.22
N ALA A 181 6.55 -4.48 -11.21
CA ALA A 181 5.81 -3.24 -11.20
C ALA A 181 4.39 -3.50 -11.69
N GLU A 182 3.41 -3.10 -10.88
CA GLU A 182 2.00 -3.22 -11.20
C GLU A 182 1.62 -2.48 -12.49
N SER A 183 0.42 -2.77 -13.00
CA SER A 183 -0.12 -2.18 -14.22
C SER A 183 -0.10 -0.64 -14.18
N TYR A 184 -0.50 -0.04 -13.06
CA TYR A 184 -0.61 1.42 -12.95
C TYR A 184 0.75 2.12 -13.04
N HIS A 185 1.82 1.53 -12.47
CA HIS A 185 3.18 2.05 -12.62
C HIS A 185 3.60 2.04 -14.09
N ARG A 186 3.45 0.89 -14.76
CA ARG A 186 3.82 0.73 -16.17
C ARG A 186 3.03 1.70 -17.07
N GLY A 187 1.74 1.86 -16.80
CA GLY A 187 0.87 2.80 -17.50
C GLY A 187 1.28 4.26 -17.28
N PHE A 188 1.59 4.63 -16.03
CA PHE A 188 2.08 5.97 -15.68
C PHE A 188 3.31 6.35 -16.50
N PHE A 189 4.34 5.48 -16.48
CA PHE A 189 5.59 5.77 -17.19
C PHE A 189 5.45 5.68 -18.71
N ALA A 190 4.52 4.89 -19.24
CA ALA A 190 4.18 4.92 -20.66
C ALA A 190 3.60 6.27 -21.10
N ASN A 191 2.73 6.87 -20.28
CA ASN A 191 2.18 8.19 -20.54
C ASN A 191 3.24 9.29 -20.37
N LEU A 192 4.13 9.15 -19.38
CA LEU A 192 5.23 10.09 -19.18
C LEU A 192 6.19 10.10 -20.39
N GLU A 193 6.61 8.92 -20.87
CA GLU A 193 7.45 8.81 -22.09
C GLU A 193 6.72 9.30 -23.34
N ALA A 194 5.38 9.34 -23.35
CA ALA A 194 4.60 9.94 -24.42
C ALA A 194 4.56 11.48 -24.36
N GLY A 195 5.21 12.11 -23.37
CA GLY A 195 5.30 13.56 -23.21
C GLY A 195 4.19 14.18 -22.37
N ASN A 196 3.38 13.37 -21.67
CA ASN A 196 2.36 13.91 -20.77
C ASN A 196 3.01 14.52 -19.53
N ALA A 197 2.36 15.55 -18.97
CA ALA A 197 2.77 16.09 -17.68
C ALA A 197 2.58 15.01 -16.58
N PRO A 198 3.45 14.94 -15.56
CA PRO A 198 3.38 13.92 -14.50
C PRO A 198 1.99 13.75 -13.85
N HIS A 199 1.32 14.86 -13.53
CA HIS A 199 -0.02 14.85 -12.93
C HIS A 199 -1.16 14.42 -13.90
N ARG A 200 -0.84 14.12 -15.16
CA ARG A 200 -1.76 13.61 -16.20
C ARG A 200 -1.31 12.24 -16.73
N CYS A 201 -0.47 11.53 -15.99
CA CYS A 201 0.07 10.24 -16.42
C CYS A 201 -0.74 9.04 -15.94
N ALA A 202 -1.73 9.23 -15.06
CA ALA A 202 -2.61 8.16 -14.59
C ALA A 202 -3.17 7.34 -15.78
N ALA A 203 -3.04 6.02 -15.72
CA ALA A 203 -3.41 5.14 -16.82
C ALA A 203 -4.75 4.46 -16.53
N VAL A 204 -5.60 4.37 -17.55
CA VAL A 204 -6.87 3.64 -17.48
C VAL A 204 -6.70 2.28 -18.15
N THR A 205 -6.71 1.22 -17.36
CA THR A 205 -6.79 -0.19 -17.78
C THR A 205 -7.92 -0.91 -17.05
N HIS A 206 -8.16 -2.19 -17.38
CA HIS A 206 -9.10 -3.03 -16.61
C HIS A 206 -8.66 -3.24 -15.15
N ASP A 207 -7.37 -3.05 -14.86
CA ASP A 207 -6.79 -3.18 -13.51
C ASP A 207 -6.66 -1.81 -12.81
N THR A 208 -7.27 -0.74 -13.34
CA THR A 208 -7.23 0.59 -12.69
C THR A 208 -7.73 0.56 -11.25
N PRO A 209 -8.85 -0.10 -10.91
CA PRO A 209 -9.32 -0.18 -9.52
C PRO A 209 -8.54 -1.23 -8.70
N SER A 210 -7.20 -1.13 -8.67
CA SER A 210 -6.33 -2.02 -7.90
C SER A 210 -6.01 -1.49 -6.51
N ILE A 211 -5.74 -2.39 -5.56
CA ILE A 211 -5.42 -2.03 -4.17
C ILE A 211 -4.07 -1.30 -4.02
N GLY A 212 -3.20 -1.37 -5.04
CA GLY A 212 -1.91 -0.67 -5.04
C GLY A 212 -2.05 0.84 -4.78
N GLY A 213 -3.13 1.46 -5.28
CA GLY A 213 -3.45 2.86 -5.05
C GLY A 213 -3.78 3.23 -3.61
N LEU A 214 -4.07 2.26 -2.75
CA LEU A 214 -4.39 2.49 -1.33
C LEU A 214 -3.17 2.39 -0.40
N VAL A 215 -2.03 1.87 -0.87
CA VAL A 215 -0.85 1.63 -0.02
C VAL A 215 -0.30 2.93 0.58
N SER A 216 -0.14 3.97 -0.24
CA SER A 216 0.38 5.27 0.19
C SER A 216 -0.64 6.13 0.94
N ILE A 217 -1.94 5.83 0.82
CA ILE A 217 -3.03 6.60 1.44
C ILE A 217 -2.89 6.64 2.96
N ALA A 218 -2.59 5.49 3.59
CA ALA A 218 -2.35 5.44 5.01
C ALA A 218 -1.17 6.33 5.43
N ALA A 219 -0.11 6.40 4.62
CA ALA A 219 1.06 7.22 4.94
C ALA A 219 0.72 8.72 4.92
N ILE A 220 -0.02 9.19 3.91
CA ILE A 220 -0.48 10.59 3.83
C ILE A 220 -1.36 10.91 5.03
N TYR A 221 -2.36 10.07 5.28
CA TYR A 221 -3.32 10.31 6.33
C TYR A 221 -2.66 10.34 7.71
N LEU A 222 -1.90 9.29 8.07
CA LEU A 222 -1.28 9.17 9.39
C LEU A 222 -0.22 10.25 9.63
N ALA A 223 0.63 10.55 8.65
CA ALA A 223 1.64 11.61 8.78
C ALA A 223 1.01 13.00 8.89
N GLY A 224 -0.03 13.27 8.10
CA GLY A 224 -0.76 14.53 8.18
C GLY A 224 -1.52 14.70 9.49
N ARG A 225 -2.12 13.63 10.03
CA ARG A 225 -2.75 13.67 11.36
C ARG A 225 -1.71 13.92 12.47
N LEU A 226 -0.53 13.32 12.39
CA LEU A 226 0.57 13.62 13.30
C LEU A 226 1.04 15.08 13.21
N ALA A 227 0.94 15.70 12.04
CA ALA A 227 1.23 17.11 11.82
C ALA A 227 0.06 18.06 12.18
N GLY A 228 -1.06 17.53 12.69
CA GLY A 228 -2.21 18.34 13.10
C GLY A 228 -3.08 18.85 11.95
N GLN A 229 -2.96 18.28 10.75
CA GLN A 229 -3.84 18.63 9.63
C GLN A 229 -5.29 18.17 9.91
N SER A 230 -6.25 18.88 9.31
CA SER A 230 -7.68 18.58 9.44
C SER A 230 -8.06 17.30 8.69
N ILE A 231 -9.07 16.60 9.21
CA ILE A 231 -9.55 15.33 8.66
C ILE A 231 -10.06 15.51 7.22
N ASP A 232 -10.86 16.54 6.97
CA ASP A 232 -11.46 16.81 5.66
C ASP A 232 -10.38 17.13 4.60
N ALA A 233 -9.38 17.94 4.96
CA ALA A 233 -8.28 18.26 4.07
C ALA A 233 -7.46 17.00 3.73
N LEU A 234 -7.16 16.16 4.72
CA LEU A 234 -6.42 14.92 4.51
C LEU A 234 -7.18 13.92 3.67
N GLN A 235 -8.49 13.77 3.89
CA GLN A 235 -9.32 12.91 3.07
C GLN A 235 -9.30 13.37 1.61
N GLN A 236 -9.48 14.67 1.36
CA GLN A 236 -9.41 15.21 -0.01
C GLN A 236 -8.02 15.01 -0.62
N GLN A 237 -6.94 15.28 0.11
CA GLN A 237 -5.56 15.04 -0.35
C GLN A 237 -5.32 13.57 -0.71
N CYS A 238 -5.86 12.63 0.07
CA CYS A 238 -5.76 11.20 -0.20
C CYS A 238 -6.50 10.83 -1.50
N VAL A 239 -7.70 11.35 -1.70
CA VAL A 239 -8.46 11.14 -2.94
C VAL A 239 -7.70 11.75 -4.13
N ASP A 240 -7.25 13.00 -4.04
CA ASP A 240 -6.49 13.66 -5.11
C ASP A 240 -5.19 12.91 -5.45
N HIS A 241 -4.50 12.37 -4.43
CA HIS A 241 -3.32 11.53 -4.60
C HIS A 241 -3.64 10.24 -5.36
N LEU A 242 -4.76 9.58 -5.01
CA LEU A 242 -5.20 8.36 -5.68
C LEU A 242 -5.38 8.59 -7.19
N TYR A 243 -6.02 9.70 -7.59
CA TYR A 243 -6.26 10.04 -9.00
C TYR A 243 -4.99 10.25 -9.84
N LEU A 244 -3.82 10.46 -9.21
CA LEU A 244 -2.55 10.56 -9.95
C LEU A 244 -2.16 9.26 -10.64
N THR A 245 -2.70 8.13 -10.17
CA THR A 245 -2.35 6.79 -10.66
C THR A 245 -3.56 5.91 -10.93
N HIS A 246 -4.65 6.08 -10.19
CA HIS A 246 -5.86 5.26 -10.22
C HIS A 246 -7.10 6.16 -10.43
N PRO A 247 -7.37 6.63 -11.66
CA PRO A 247 -8.51 7.52 -11.94
C PRO A 247 -9.82 6.72 -12.00
N ASP A 248 -10.28 6.23 -10.86
CA ASP A 248 -11.45 5.37 -10.72
C ASP A 248 -12.34 5.81 -9.54
N GLU A 249 -13.62 6.08 -9.84
CA GLU A 249 -14.60 6.60 -8.88
C GLU A 249 -14.94 5.59 -7.77
N VAL A 250 -14.95 4.28 -8.09
CA VAL A 250 -15.26 3.25 -7.09
C VAL A 250 -14.12 3.18 -6.09
N LEU A 251 -12.88 3.17 -6.56
CA LEU A 251 -11.71 3.17 -5.69
C LEU A 251 -11.58 4.47 -4.90
N ALA A 252 -11.97 5.62 -5.47
CA ALA A 252 -12.04 6.88 -4.74
C ALA A 252 -13.04 6.81 -3.56
N GLY A 253 -14.21 6.20 -3.78
CA GLY A 253 -15.16 5.92 -2.70
C GLY A 253 -14.57 5.01 -1.62
N VAL A 254 -13.85 3.94 -2.01
CA VAL A 254 -13.12 3.08 -1.06
C VAL A 254 -12.07 3.88 -0.28
N CYS A 255 -11.34 4.80 -0.92
CA CYS A 255 -10.37 5.67 -0.27
C CYS A 255 -11.01 6.58 0.80
N VAL A 256 -12.18 7.14 0.53
CA VAL A 256 -12.96 7.92 1.52
C VAL A 256 -13.29 7.06 2.75
N HIS A 257 -13.81 5.84 2.55
CA HIS A 257 -14.12 4.96 3.67
C HIS A 257 -12.87 4.43 4.38
N TYR A 258 -11.76 4.25 3.67
CA TYR A 258 -10.49 3.84 4.24
C TYR A 258 -9.92 4.92 5.17
N THR A 259 -9.90 6.18 4.74
CA THR A 259 -9.45 7.30 5.59
C THR A 259 -10.37 7.50 6.81
N ALA A 260 -11.67 7.31 6.66
CA ALA A 260 -12.61 7.34 7.78
C ALA A 260 -12.34 6.20 8.79
N LEU A 261 -12.02 4.99 8.32
CA LEU A 261 -11.63 3.88 9.19
C LEU A 261 -10.30 4.17 9.91
N LEU A 262 -9.31 4.75 9.23
CA LEU A 262 -8.05 5.16 9.85
C LEU A 262 -8.31 6.14 11.00
N GLU A 263 -9.14 7.17 10.79
CA GLU A 263 -9.48 8.12 11.85
C GLU A 263 -10.17 7.47 13.04
N ALA A 264 -11.16 6.60 12.77
CA ALA A 264 -11.87 5.89 13.83
C ALA A 264 -10.92 5.00 14.64
N LEU A 265 -9.97 4.32 13.99
CA LEU A 265 -8.95 3.51 14.66
C LEU A 265 -7.93 4.35 15.44
N LEU A 266 -7.60 5.54 14.96
CA LEU A 266 -6.71 6.46 15.67
C LEU A 266 -7.36 7.00 16.94
N THR A 267 -8.63 7.41 16.85
CA THR A 267 -9.32 8.18 17.88
C THR A 267 -10.20 7.36 18.81
N ARG A 268 -10.48 6.08 18.51
CA ARG A 268 -11.27 5.21 19.39
C ARG A 268 -10.75 5.16 20.83
N ASP A 269 -11.67 5.17 21.77
CA ASP A 269 -11.39 4.79 23.15
C ASP A 269 -11.33 3.26 23.30
N ASP A 270 -11.06 2.80 24.52
CA ASP A 270 -10.95 1.37 24.83
C ASP A 270 -12.33 0.67 24.85
N SER A 271 -13.43 1.43 24.93
CA SER A 271 -14.79 0.87 24.88
C SER A 271 -15.25 0.59 23.44
N THR A 272 -14.66 1.27 22.46
CA THR A 272 -14.98 1.10 21.04
C THR A 272 -14.23 -0.09 20.45
N SER A 273 -14.98 -1.09 19.98
CA SER A 273 -14.44 -2.33 19.41
C SER A 273 -13.85 -2.12 18.01
N VAL A 274 -12.61 -2.58 17.80
CA VAL A 274 -11.98 -2.62 16.46
C VAL A 274 -12.82 -3.44 15.49
N ARG A 275 -13.39 -4.56 15.94
CA ARG A 275 -14.20 -5.44 15.11
C ARG A 275 -15.45 -4.73 14.60
N GLU A 276 -16.10 -3.93 15.45
CA GLU A 276 -17.30 -3.19 15.07
C GLU A 276 -16.99 -2.08 14.06
N LEU A 277 -15.85 -1.39 14.21
CA LEU A 277 -15.39 -0.42 13.22
C LEU A 277 -15.15 -1.08 11.86
N LEU A 278 -14.46 -2.22 11.82
CA LEU A 278 -14.22 -2.97 10.58
C LEU A 278 -15.52 -3.42 9.90
N VAL A 279 -16.48 -3.95 10.67
CA VAL A 279 -17.79 -4.40 10.16
C VAL A 279 -18.62 -3.23 9.63
N THR A 280 -18.57 -2.09 10.32
CA THR A 280 -19.29 -0.88 9.89
C THR A 280 -18.69 -0.34 8.60
N THR A 281 -17.37 -0.20 8.54
CA THR A 281 -16.68 0.25 7.32
C THR A 281 -16.90 -0.69 6.15
N SER A 282 -16.89 -2.03 6.35
CA SER A 282 -17.08 -2.97 5.23
C SER A 282 -18.47 -2.81 4.60
N ARG A 283 -19.50 -2.57 5.42
CA ARG A 283 -20.87 -2.30 4.95
C ARG A 283 -20.96 -0.96 4.23
N LEU A 284 -20.35 0.09 4.76
CA LEU A 284 -20.40 1.42 4.14
C LEU A 284 -19.61 1.47 2.82
N SER A 285 -18.44 0.84 2.77
CA SER A 285 -17.51 0.95 1.63
C SER A 285 -17.91 0.14 0.41
N ALA A 286 -18.36 -1.10 0.61
CA ALA A 286 -18.59 -2.04 -0.49
C ALA A 286 -19.90 -2.83 -0.33
N ASN A 287 -20.78 -2.39 0.59
CA ASN A 287 -21.94 -3.16 1.02
C ASN A 287 -21.58 -4.60 1.41
N PHE A 288 -20.37 -4.79 1.93
CA PHE A 288 -19.82 -6.11 2.19
C PHE A 288 -20.11 -6.55 3.62
N ARG A 289 -20.80 -7.68 3.78
CA ARG A 289 -21.28 -8.20 5.07
C ARG A 289 -20.23 -9.12 5.70
N VAL A 290 -19.06 -8.57 6.02
CA VAL A 290 -17.91 -9.35 6.54
C VAL A 290 -18.24 -10.14 7.80
N ALA A 291 -19.10 -9.63 8.68
CA ALA A 291 -19.53 -10.33 9.89
C ALA A 291 -20.33 -11.60 9.59
N GLU A 292 -21.24 -11.56 8.61
CA GLU A 292 -22.04 -12.72 8.22
C GLU A 292 -21.17 -13.78 7.54
N LEU A 293 -20.17 -13.33 6.78
CA LEU A 293 -19.21 -14.22 6.14
C LEU A 293 -18.32 -14.92 7.16
N ALA A 294 -17.73 -14.15 8.08
CA ALA A 294 -16.90 -14.68 9.15
C ALA A 294 -17.66 -15.63 10.10
N ALA A 295 -18.96 -15.44 10.28
CA ALA A 295 -19.79 -16.33 11.10
C ALA A 295 -20.08 -17.68 10.43
N LYS A 296 -19.99 -17.76 9.09
CA LYS A 296 -20.29 -18.97 8.31
C LYS A 296 -19.03 -19.75 7.94
N ALA A 297 -17.92 -19.05 7.73
CA ALA A 297 -16.66 -19.66 7.35
C ALA A 297 -16.06 -20.45 8.51
N LYS A 298 -15.59 -21.66 8.23
CA LYS A 298 -14.77 -22.43 9.18
C LYS A 298 -13.33 -21.96 9.19
N ASP A 299 -12.90 -21.32 8.10
CA ASP A 299 -11.52 -20.96 7.81
C ASP A 299 -11.45 -19.85 6.76
N ASP A 300 -10.43 -18.99 6.84
CA ASP A 300 -10.14 -17.95 5.85
C ASP A 300 -9.94 -18.55 4.45
N ARG A 301 -9.46 -19.79 4.35
CA ARG A 301 -9.34 -20.52 3.07
C ARG A 301 -10.68 -20.70 2.36
N GLU A 302 -11.78 -20.89 3.10
CA GLU A 302 -13.12 -21.02 2.52
C GLU A 302 -13.62 -19.68 1.96
N VAL A 303 -13.24 -18.57 2.60
CA VAL A 303 -13.62 -17.23 2.18
C VAL A 303 -12.78 -16.78 1.00
N ILE A 304 -11.46 -16.74 1.17
CA ILE A 304 -10.52 -16.22 0.17
C ILE A 304 -10.55 -17.14 -1.06
N GLY A 305 -10.29 -18.44 -0.85
CA GLY A 305 -10.26 -19.43 -1.92
C GLY A 305 -11.61 -19.62 -2.62
N GLY A 306 -12.72 -19.57 -1.87
CA GLY A 306 -14.05 -19.86 -2.38
C GLY A 306 -14.76 -18.67 -3.03
N LEU A 307 -14.56 -17.44 -2.54
CA LEU A 307 -15.28 -16.26 -3.00
C LEU A 307 -14.43 -15.29 -3.81
N PHE A 308 -13.13 -15.18 -3.50
CA PHE A 308 -12.25 -14.13 -4.06
C PHE A 308 -11.18 -14.66 -5.00
N SER A 309 -10.97 -15.98 -5.03
CA SER A 309 -9.95 -16.65 -5.84
C SER A 309 -10.51 -17.49 -7.00
N SER A 310 -11.81 -17.32 -7.34
CA SER A 310 -12.47 -18.07 -8.41
C SER A 310 -12.24 -17.50 -9.81
#